data_AF-A0A015LZM4-F1
#
_entry.id   AF-A0A015LZM4-F1
#
_cell.length_a   1.000
_cell.length_b   1.000
_cell.length_c   1.000
_cell.angle_alpha   90.00
_cell.angle_beta   90.00
_cell.angle_gamma   90.00
#
_symmetry.space_group_name_H-M   'P 1'
#
loop_
_entity.id
_entity.type
_entity.pdbx_description
1 polymer ?
#
loop_
_entity_poly.entity_id
_entity_poly.type
_entity_poly.pdbx_seq_one_letter_code
_entity_poly.pdbx_strand_id
1 'polypeptide(L)'
;MKRCWDSDPNNRPSAIKIEELINSFMYPENKEIIVQFKEAEEYRKANFLSIKNNQLTTHSQAYYTSRLLNQFTRVLTECLDCLDCSIDD
;
A
#
# COMPACT_ATOMS: atom_id res chain seq x y z
N MET A 1 6.07 -10.92 -0.31
CA MET A 1 6.09 -10.09 -1.54
C MET A 1 6.39 -10.84 -2.83
N LYS A 2 7.41 -11.73 -2.91
CA LYS A 2 7.73 -12.46 -4.17
C LYS A 2 6.50 -13.08 -4.86
N ARG A 3 5.65 -13.77 -4.10
CA ARG A 3 4.39 -14.35 -4.59
C ARG A 3 3.37 -13.30 -5.06
N CYS A 4 3.36 -12.11 -4.49
CA CYS A 4 2.43 -11.04 -4.85
C CYS A 4 2.76 -10.42 -6.21
N TRP A 5 4.02 -10.52 -6.64
CA TRP A 5 4.51 -9.95 -7.90
C TRP A 5 4.84 -11.04 -8.93
N ASP A 6 4.20 -12.20 -8.80
CA ASP A 6 4.32 -13.26 -9.79
C ASP A 6 3.79 -12.77 -11.15
N SER A 7 4.51 -13.13 -12.22
CA SER A 7 4.11 -12.75 -13.58
C SER A 7 2.81 -13.45 -13.98
N ASP A 8 2.59 -14.67 -13.50
CA ASP A 8 1.32 -15.38 -13.63
C ASP A 8 0.34 -14.93 -12.54
N PRO A 9 -0.81 -14.33 -12.89
CA PRO A 9 -1.82 -13.92 -11.93
C PRO A 9 -2.34 -15.06 -11.05
N ASN A 10 -2.36 -16.30 -11.54
CA ASN A 10 -2.88 -17.45 -10.79
C ASN A 10 -1.99 -17.87 -9.62
N ASN A 11 -0.70 -17.52 -9.69
CA ASN A 11 0.26 -17.78 -8.62
C ASN A 11 0.21 -16.72 -7.52
N ARG A 12 -0.47 -15.59 -7.77
CA ARG A 12 -0.61 -14.52 -6.79
C ARG A 12 -1.56 -14.96 -5.67
N PRO A 13 -1.26 -14.63 -4.41
CA PRO A 13 -2.18 -14.88 -3.31
C PRO A 13 -3.48 -14.09 -3.51
N SER A 14 -4.59 -14.67 -3.06
CA SER A 14 -5.86 -13.95 -2.97
C SER A 14 -5.77 -12.84 -1.93
N ALA A 15 -6.69 -11.86 -2.02
CA ALA A 15 -6.80 -10.78 -1.05
C ALA A 15 -6.97 -11.32 0.38
N ILE A 16 -7.81 -12.35 0.57
CA ILE A 16 -8.03 -13.01 1.86
C ILE A 16 -6.72 -13.53 2.48
N LYS A 17 -5.89 -14.22 1.68
CA LYS A 17 -4.59 -14.74 2.18
C LYS A 17 -3.61 -13.61 2.55
N ILE A 18 -3.72 -12.47 1.88
CA ILE A 18 -2.92 -11.28 2.19
C ILE A 18 -3.40 -10.63 3.47
N GLU A 19 -4.71 -10.50 3.66
CA GLU A 19 -5.32 -9.98 4.89
C GLU A 19 -4.91 -10.81 6.11
N GLU A 20 -5.05 -12.15 6.03
CA GLU A 20 -4.62 -13.05 7.10
C GLU A 20 -3.15 -12.85 7.47
N LEU A 21 -2.28 -12.71 6.45
CA LEU A 21 -0.86 -12.44 6.66
C LEU A 21 -0.62 -11.08 7.33
N ILE A 22 -1.32 -10.02 6.88
CA ILE A 22 -1.21 -8.68 7.49
C ILE A 22 -1.68 -8.71 8.95
N ASN A 23 -2.80 -9.36 9.23
CA ASN A 23 -3.34 -9.49 10.57
C ASN A 23 -2.37 -10.21 11.53
N SER A 24 -1.60 -11.18 11.03
CA SER A 24 -0.55 -11.84 11.83
C SER A 24 0.55 -10.88 12.32
N PHE A 25 0.75 -9.75 11.65
CA PHE A 25 1.71 -8.71 12.05
C PHE A 25 1.13 -7.66 13.01
N MET A 26 -0.18 -7.63 13.26
CA MET A 26 -0.82 -6.65 14.13
C MET A 26 -0.56 -6.90 15.62
N TYR A 27 -0.31 -8.16 15.98
CA TYR A 27 0.05 -8.57 17.34
C TYR A 27 1.32 -9.41 17.31
N PRO A 28 2.47 -8.82 16.93
CA PRO A 28 3.68 -9.59 16.76
C PRO A 28 4.22 -10.02 18.13
N GLU A 29 4.66 -11.26 18.24
CA GLU A 29 5.36 -11.74 19.43
C GLU A 29 6.66 -10.95 19.67
N ASN A 30 7.32 -10.53 18.59
CA ASN A 30 8.51 -9.69 18.63
C ASN A 30 8.14 -8.19 18.58
N LYS A 31 8.35 -7.49 19.69
CA LYS A 31 8.12 -6.04 19.81
C LYS A 31 8.99 -5.19 18.89
N GLU A 32 10.12 -5.72 18.41
CA GLU A 32 10.99 -5.03 17.44
C GLU A 32 10.24 -4.70 16.14
N ILE A 33 9.34 -5.60 15.72
CA ILE A 33 8.52 -5.40 14.51
C ILE A 33 7.65 -4.14 14.65
N ILE A 34 7.09 -3.89 15.84
CA ILE A 34 6.28 -2.69 16.11
C ILE A 34 7.11 -1.42 15.96
N VAL A 35 8.36 -1.44 16.45
CA VAL A 35 9.29 -0.31 16.34
C VAL A 35 9.59 -0.02 14.87
N GLN A 36 9.91 -1.05 14.09
CA GLN A 36 10.21 -0.89 12.66
C GLN A 36 9.01 -0.33 11.88
N PHE A 37 7.79 -0.77 12.17
CA PHE A 37 6.58 -0.19 11.56
C PHE A 37 6.40 1.29 11.90
N LYS A 38 6.64 1.66 13.17
CA LYS A 38 6.54 3.05 13.61
C LYS A 38 7.57 3.94 12.92
N GLU A 39 8.82 3.51 12.85
CA GLU A 39 9.89 4.25 12.18
C GLU A 39 9.62 4.43 10.68
N ALA A 40 9.15 3.37 10.01
CA ALA A 40 8.76 3.43 8.59
C ALA A 40 7.61 4.42 8.36
N GLU A 41 6.63 4.46 9.26
CA GLU A 41 5.49 5.38 9.18
C GLU A 41 5.90 6.84 9.44
N GLU A 42 6.78 7.09 10.41
CA GLU A 42 7.36 8.41 10.65
C GLU A 42 8.16 8.91 9.43
N TYR A 43 8.98 8.03 8.84
CA TYR A 43 9.70 8.33 7.60
C TYR A 43 8.74 8.67 6.44
N ARG A 44 7.68 7.87 6.26
CA ARG A 44 6.67 8.11 5.22
C ARG A 44 6.00 9.48 5.37
N LYS A 45 5.61 9.86 6.59
CA LYS A 45 5.00 11.17 6.89
C LYS A 45 5.96 12.31 6.62
N ALA A 46 7.22 12.19 7.04
CA ALA A 46 8.24 13.21 6.83
C ALA A 46 8.60 13.41 5.35
N ASN A 47 8.56 12.35 4.53
CA ASN A 47 8.99 12.36 3.14
C ASN A 47 7.84 12.39 2.11
N PHE A 48 6.60 12.68 2.55
CA PHE A 48 5.41 12.59 1.70
C PHE A 48 5.50 13.39 0.39
N LEU A 49 6.09 14.59 0.43
CA LEU A 49 6.23 15.46 -0.75
C LEU A 49 7.37 15.03 -1.69
N SER A 50 8.43 14.41 -1.15
CA SER A 50 9.56 13.89 -1.92
C SER A 50 9.15 12.72 -2.83
N ILE A 51 8.29 11.83 -2.33
CA ILE A 51 7.79 10.66 -3.05
C ILE A 51 6.92 11.05 -4.27
N LYS A 52 6.25 12.21 -4.20
CA LYS A 52 5.34 12.69 -5.25
C LYS A 52 6.06 13.10 -6.54
N ASN A 53 7.35 13.42 -6.45
CA ASN A 53 8.18 13.82 -7.60
C ASN A 53 9.04 12.68 -8.17
N ASN A 54 8.92 11.47 -7.64
CA ASN A 54 9.49 10.31 -8.29
C ASN A 54 8.65 10.04 -9.54
N GLN A 55 9.03 10.63 -10.68
CA GLN A 55 8.70 10.11 -11.99
C GLN A 55 9.27 8.69 -12.04
N LEU A 56 8.52 7.74 -11.49
CA LEU A 56 8.83 6.33 -11.59
C LEU A 56 8.89 6.04 -13.08
N THR A 57 10.07 5.63 -13.54
CA THR A 57 10.27 5.15 -14.91
C THR A 57 9.25 4.05 -15.13
N THR A 58 8.19 4.39 -15.86
CA THR A 58 7.10 3.47 -16.10
C THR A 58 7.66 2.37 -17.00
N HIS A 59 7.49 1.11 -16.60
CA HIS A 59 7.93 0.01 -17.43
C HIS A 59 7.21 0.08 -18.78
N SER A 60 7.91 -0.09 -19.89
CA SER A 60 7.36 0.11 -21.24
C SER A 60 6.16 -0.78 -21.56
N GLN A 61 6.00 -1.89 -20.83
CA GLN A 61 4.90 -2.84 -20.95
C GLN A 61 3.75 -2.61 -19.95
N ALA A 62 3.81 -1.57 -19.12
CA ALA A 62 2.75 -1.28 -18.16
C ALA A 62 1.50 -0.77 -18.89
N TYR A 63 0.40 -1.52 -18.79
CA TYR A 63 -0.88 -1.13 -19.40
C TYR A 63 -1.59 -0.02 -18.59
N TYR A 64 -1.45 -0.06 -17.27
CA TYR A 64 -1.96 0.97 -16.36
C TYR A 64 -0.81 1.80 -15.81
N THR A 65 -0.73 3.05 -16.24
CA THR A 65 0.19 4.03 -15.64
C THR A 65 -0.46 4.63 -14.41
N SER A 66 0.22 4.57 -13.27
CA SER A 66 -0.21 5.30 -12.07
C SER A 66 -0.37 6.78 -12.40
N ARG A 67 -1.55 7.34 -12.16
CA ARG A 67 -1.80 8.78 -12.29
C ARG A 67 -1.33 9.48 -11.01
N LEU A 68 -0.67 10.63 -11.17
CA LEU A 68 -0.35 11.51 -10.06
C LEU A 68 -1.63 11.87 -9.30
N LEU A 69 -1.64 11.61 -7.99
CA LEU A 69 -2.67 12.06 -7.07
C LEU A 69 -2.68 13.61 -7.07
N ASN A 70 -3.60 14.23 -7.83
CA ASN A 70 -3.75 15.68 -7.95
C ASN A 70 -4.27 16.30 -6.62
N GLN A 71 -4.33 17.63 -6.49
CA GLN A 71 -4.86 18.27 -5.28
C GLN A 71 -6.29 17.84 -4.94
N PHE A 72 -7.07 17.39 -5.93
CA PHE A 72 -8.41 16.82 -5.73
C PHE A 72 -8.39 15.55 -4.86
N THR A 73 -7.29 14.81 -4.84
CA THR A 73 -7.10 13.66 -3.94
C THR A 73 -6.64 14.04 -2.53
N ARG A 74 -6.46 15.34 -2.22
CA ARG A 74 -6.37 15.80 -0.82
C ARG A 74 -7.66 15.48 -0.07
N VAL A 75 -8.80 15.56 -0.76
CA VAL A 75 -10.11 15.09 -0.27
C VAL A 75 -10.08 13.58 0.02
N LEU A 76 -9.36 12.79 -0.78
CA LEU A 76 -9.15 11.36 -0.51
C LEU A 76 -8.26 11.11 0.72
N THR A 77 -7.37 12.04 1.05
CA THR A 77 -6.51 11.94 2.24
C THR A 77 -7.32 12.21 3.51
N GLU A 78 -8.29 13.12 3.45
CA GLU A 78 -9.31 13.30 4.49
C GLU A 78 -10.27 12.10 4.56
N CYS A 79 -10.50 11.41 3.43
CA CYS A 79 -11.31 10.20 3.36
C CYS A 79 -10.56 8.89 3.60
N LEU A 80 -9.28 8.91 4.02
CA LEU A 80 -8.63 7.67 4.48
C LEU A 80 -9.28 7.13 5.77
N ASP A 81 -9.98 7.99 6.49
CA ASP A 81 -10.87 7.62 7.60
C ASP A 81 -12.21 7.03 7.11
N CYS A 82 -12.49 7.05 5.80
CA CYS A 82 -13.72 6.52 5.17
C CYS A 82 -13.58 5.06 4.71
N LEU A 83 -12.71 4.24 5.29
CA LEU A 83 -12.60 2.81 4.94
C LEU A 83 -13.83 1.98 5.36
N ASP A 84 -15.02 2.57 5.41
CA ASP A 84 -16.34 1.93 5.36
C ASP A 84 -16.88 2.04 3.92
N CYS A 85 -16.18 1.40 2.98
CA CYS A 85 -16.78 1.12 1.68
C CYS A 85 -17.35 -0.30 1.77
N SER A 86 -18.59 -0.44 2.23
CA SER A 86 -19.35 -1.68 2.04
C SER A 86 -19.37 -2.00 0.56
N ILE A 87 -18.86 -3.17 0.18
CA ILE A 87 -19.17 -3.76 -1.11
C ILE A 87 -20.57 -4.34 -0.94
N ASP A 88 -21.58 -3.61 -1.38
CA ASP A 88 -22.92 -4.15 -1.54
C ASP A 88 -22.94 -5.01 -2.82
N ASP A 89 -23.45 -6.24 -2.67
CA ASP A 89 -23.58 -7.30 -3.70
C ASP A 89 -24.32 -6.86 -4.98
#